data_AF-A0A0F9AP36-F1
#
_entry.id   AF-A0A0F9AP36-F1
#
_cell.length_a   1.000
_cell.length_b   1.000
_cell.length_c   1.000
_cell.angle_alpha   90.00
_cell.angle_beta   90.00
_cell.angle_gamma   90.00
#
_symmetry.space_group_name_H-M   'P 1'
#
loop_
_entity.id
_entity.type
_entity.pdbx_description
1 polymer ?
#
loop_
_entity_poly.entity_id
_entity_poly.type
_entity_poly.pdbx_seq_one_letter_code
_entity_poly.pdbx_strand_id
1 'polypeptide(L)'
;VNRDVKRLNKKGRIIFIEFSRPNYVHSLQNFAKEIMDKSLIVYIDCSFETCWKRNVRRHEAALSAGVDNHLVPREEMEETYLHDDKDELLRFGEESKMPIVVVNTDYEGTAHYKGIIEKITKAVRDF
;
A
#
# COMPACT_ATOMS: atom_id res chain seq x y z
N VAL A 1 -11.71 -5.40 11.45
CA VAL A 1 -10.31 -5.79 11.12
C VAL A 1 -9.72 -6.78 12.12
N ASN A 2 -9.36 -6.41 13.36
CA ASN A 2 -8.72 -7.35 14.31
C ASN A 2 -9.46 -8.69 14.47
N ARG A 3 -10.78 -8.64 14.74
CA ARG A 3 -11.63 -9.83 14.84
C ARG A 3 -11.58 -10.70 13.58
N ASP A 4 -11.59 -10.06 12.42
CA ASP A 4 -11.64 -10.74 11.12
C ASP A 4 -10.29 -11.40 10.81
N VAL A 5 -9.18 -10.70 11.05
CA VAL A 5 -7.83 -11.23 10.92
C VAL A 5 -7.65 -12.44 11.84
N LYS A 6 -8.01 -12.34 13.13
CA LYS A 6 -7.91 -13.46 14.07
C LYS A 6 -8.74 -14.67 13.63
N ARG A 7 -9.95 -14.45 13.11
CA ARG A 7 -10.84 -15.53 12.60
C ARG A 7 -10.30 -16.18 11.32
N LEU A 8 -9.68 -15.39 10.44
CA LEU A 8 -9.17 -15.86 9.15
C LEU A 8 -7.78 -16.48 9.25
N ASN A 9 -7.02 -16.13 10.29
CA ASN A 9 -5.66 -16.58 10.53
C ASN A 9 -5.63 -18.08 10.80
N LYS A 10 -5.11 -18.84 9.84
CA LYS A 10 -4.97 -20.29 9.88
C LYS A 10 -3.58 -20.64 9.36
N LYS A 11 -3.04 -21.79 9.80
CA LYS A 11 -1.73 -22.28 9.37
C LYS A 11 -1.64 -22.31 7.82
N GLY A 12 -0.56 -21.75 7.28
CA GLY A 12 -0.29 -21.69 5.84
C GLY A 12 -1.11 -20.63 5.08
N ARG A 13 -1.85 -19.77 5.77
CA ARG A 13 -2.62 -18.69 5.14
C ARG A 13 -1.92 -17.34 5.27
N ILE A 14 -1.87 -16.61 4.18
CA ILE A 14 -1.48 -15.20 4.14
C ILE A 14 -2.76 -14.37 4.02
N ILE A 15 -2.85 -13.27 4.78
CA ILE A 15 -3.95 -12.32 4.71
C ILE A 15 -3.39 -11.01 4.18
N PHE A 16 -3.93 -10.54 3.07
CA PHE A 16 -3.64 -9.21 2.54
C PHE A 16 -4.65 -8.22 3.10
N ILE A 17 -4.16 -7.09 3.61
CA ILE A 17 -4.97 -5.99 4.11
C ILE A 17 -4.55 -4.76 3.33
N GLU A 18 -5.42 -4.30 2.44
CA GLU A 18 -5.22 -3.09 1.66
C GLU A 18 -5.94 -1.93 2.32
N PHE A 19 -5.23 -0.81 2.49
CA PHE A 19 -5.83 0.46 2.89
C PHE A 19 -4.95 1.63 2.45
N SER A 20 -5.57 2.79 2.25
CA SER A 20 -4.90 4.07 1.99
C SER A 20 -5.39 5.09 3.01
N ARG A 21 -4.45 5.77 3.67
CA ARG A 21 -4.72 6.80 4.69
C ARG A 21 -3.62 7.85 4.63
N PRO A 22 -3.90 9.11 4.96
CA PRO A 22 -2.87 10.13 5.08
C PRO A 22 -1.97 9.92 6.31
N ASN A 23 -2.44 9.16 7.31
CA ASN A 23 -1.74 8.89 8.58
C ASN A 23 -1.65 7.38 8.86
N TYR A 24 -0.71 6.70 8.23
CA TYR A 24 -0.43 5.26 8.40
C TYR A 24 -0.03 4.92 9.84
N VAL A 25 0.88 5.67 10.47
CA VAL A 25 1.36 5.37 11.84
C VAL A 25 0.19 5.34 12.83
N HIS A 26 -0.67 6.35 12.77
CA HIS A 26 -1.89 6.39 13.58
C HIS A 26 -2.84 5.23 13.23
N SER A 27 -3.00 4.92 11.94
CA SER A 27 -3.87 3.83 11.49
C SER A 27 -3.41 2.46 12.01
N LEU A 28 -2.10 2.22 12.04
CA LEU A 28 -1.49 0.99 12.50
C LEU A 28 -1.70 0.74 14.00
N GLN A 29 -1.87 1.80 14.81
CA GLN A 29 -2.19 1.67 16.24
C GLN A 29 -3.56 1.01 16.49
N ASN A 30 -4.44 0.96 15.49
CA ASN A 30 -5.74 0.29 15.61
C ASN A 30 -5.63 -1.24 15.52
N PHE A 31 -4.48 -1.78 15.15
CA PHE A 31 -4.25 -3.23 15.10
C PHE A 31 -3.77 -3.76 16.46
N ALA A 32 -4.27 -4.94 16.83
CA ALA A 32 -3.79 -5.63 18.01
C ALA A 32 -2.30 -5.99 17.84
N LYS A 33 -1.51 -5.83 18.91
CA LYS A 33 -0.07 -6.08 18.90
C LYS A 33 0.29 -7.46 18.31
N GLU A 34 -0.46 -8.49 18.69
CA GLU A 34 -0.25 -9.87 18.20
C GLU A 34 -0.43 -10.05 16.68
N ILE A 35 -1.20 -9.17 16.03
CA ILE A 35 -1.32 -9.13 14.57
C ILE A 35 -0.12 -8.40 14.00
N MET A 36 0.23 -7.24 14.57
CA MET A 36 1.38 -6.45 14.15
C MET A 36 2.69 -7.23 14.23
N ASP A 37 2.92 -7.99 15.31
CA ASP A 37 4.13 -8.81 15.50
C ASP A 37 4.33 -9.89 14.42
N LYS A 38 3.30 -10.19 13.62
CA LYS A 38 3.33 -11.19 12.52
C LYS A 38 2.96 -10.57 11.17
N SER A 39 3.23 -9.29 11.01
CA SER A 39 2.88 -8.52 9.81
C SER A 39 4.11 -8.02 9.09
N LEU A 40 3.98 -7.91 7.76
CA LEU A 40 4.90 -7.22 6.88
C LEU A 40 4.14 -6.05 6.27
N ILE A 41 4.71 -4.85 6.35
CA ILE A 41 4.14 -3.69 5.66
C ILE A 41 4.74 -3.63 4.25
N VAL A 42 3.87 -3.55 3.25
CA VAL A 42 4.26 -3.27 1.87
C VAL A 42 3.75 -1.88 1.53
N TYR A 43 4.65 -0.91 1.45
CA TYR A 43 4.32 0.47 1.13
C TYR A 43 4.49 0.70 -0.38
N ILE A 44 3.42 1.13 -1.05
CA ILE A 44 3.44 1.43 -2.48
C ILE A 44 3.81 2.88 -2.68
N ASP A 45 5.01 3.11 -3.20
CA ASP A 45 5.57 4.43 -3.44
C ASP A 45 5.39 4.81 -4.91
N CYS A 46 4.74 5.94 -5.15
CA CYS A 46 4.53 6.47 -6.48
C CYS A 46 4.48 7.99 -6.41
N SER A 47 5.13 8.67 -7.34
CA SER A 47 5.02 10.12 -7.42
C SER A 47 3.59 10.54 -7.73
N PHE A 48 3.20 11.70 -7.17
CA PHE A 48 1.90 12.33 -7.43
C PHE A 48 1.63 12.46 -8.93
N GLU A 49 2.62 12.91 -9.70
CA GLU A 49 2.48 13.09 -11.15
C GLU A 49 2.19 11.78 -11.88
N THR A 50 2.83 10.67 -11.47
CA THR A 50 2.51 9.36 -12.05
C THR A 50 1.10 8.92 -11.68
N CYS A 51 0.69 9.09 -10.41
CA CYS A 51 -0.67 8.80 -9.96
C CYS A 51 -1.73 9.60 -10.75
N TRP A 52 -1.50 10.90 -10.94
CA TRP A 52 -2.36 11.78 -11.72
C TRP A 52 -2.47 11.31 -13.18
N LYS A 53 -1.33 11.09 -13.85
CA LYS A 53 -1.30 10.58 -15.24
C LYS A 53 -2.07 9.28 -15.39
N ARG A 54 -1.94 8.35 -14.43
CA ARG A 54 -2.67 7.07 -14.42
C ARG A 54 -4.17 7.27 -14.19
N ASN A 55 -4.56 8.21 -13.33
CA ASN A 55 -5.96 8.54 -13.10
C ASN A 55 -6.64 9.07 -14.37
N VAL A 56 -5.99 10.02 -15.07
CA VAL A 56 -6.45 10.57 -16.35
C VAL A 56 -6.55 9.46 -17.41
N ARG A 57 -5.47 8.68 -17.60
CA ARG A 57 -5.43 7.58 -18.59
C ARG A 57 -6.54 6.55 -18.35
N ARG A 58 -6.82 6.21 -17.08
CA ARG A 58 -7.90 5.28 -16.72
C ARG A 58 -9.28 5.84 -17.05
N HIS A 59 -9.49 7.13 -16.84
CA HIS A 59 -10.74 7.80 -17.19
C HIS A 59 -10.94 7.87 -18.71
N GLU A 60 -9.92 8.27 -19.47
CA GLU A 60 -9.97 8.31 -20.94
C GLU A 60 -10.26 6.94 -21.56
N ALA A 61 -9.65 5.88 -21.01
CA ALA A 61 -9.91 4.51 -21.43
C ALA A 61 -11.35 4.07 -21.13
N ALA A 62 -11.90 4.46 -19.97
CA ALA A 62 -13.30 4.16 -19.62
C ALA A 62 -14.28 4.87 -20.56
N LEU A 63 -14.08 6.17 -20.82
CA LEU A 63 -14.88 6.94 -21.77
C LEU A 63 -14.86 6.29 -23.18
N SER A 64 -13.68 5.88 -23.62
CA SER A 64 -13.51 5.20 -24.92
C SER A 64 -14.22 3.85 -24.99
N ALA A 65 -14.38 3.16 -23.85
CA ALA A 65 -15.12 1.92 -23.72
C ALA A 65 -16.64 2.12 -23.52
N GLY A 66 -17.13 3.37 -23.52
CA GLY A 66 -18.52 3.70 -23.23
C GLY A 66 -18.92 3.47 -21.77
N VAL A 67 -17.94 3.42 -20.87
CA VAL A 67 -18.15 3.26 -19.43
C VAL A 67 -17.89 4.60 -18.75
N ASP A 68 -18.83 5.07 -17.93
CA ASP A 68 -18.56 6.21 -17.07
C ASP A 68 -17.69 5.75 -15.88
N ASN A 69 -16.57 6.43 -15.67
CA ASN A 69 -15.70 6.19 -14.54
C ASN A 69 -15.30 7.52 -13.93
N HIS A 70 -15.28 7.57 -12.60
CA HIS A 70 -14.99 8.79 -11.86
C HIS A 70 -13.54 9.25 -12.10
N LEU A 71 -13.38 10.43 -12.69
CA LEU A 71 -12.14 11.18 -12.66
C LEU A 71 -12.12 12.02 -11.38
N VAL A 72 -11.21 11.71 -10.46
CA VAL A 72 -10.90 12.63 -9.37
C VAL A 72 -10.16 13.83 -9.97
N PRO A 73 -10.60 15.09 -9.83
CA PRO A 73 -9.89 16.25 -10.33
C PRO A 73 -8.50 16.40 -9.72
N ARG A 74 -7.58 17.09 -10.42
CA ARG A 74 -6.22 17.30 -9.92
C ARG A 74 -6.20 18.03 -8.57
N GLU A 75 -7.00 19.09 -8.44
CA GLU A 75 -7.13 19.88 -7.20
C GLU A 75 -7.52 18.98 -6.01
N GLU A 76 -8.55 18.15 -6.18
CA GLU A 76 -8.99 17.20 -5.15
C GLU A 76 -7.89 16.17 -4.82
N MET A 77 -7.15 15.71 -5.84
CA MET A 77 -6.02 14.80 -5.60
C MET A 77 -4.89 15.48 -4.83
N GLU A 78 -4.58 16.74 -5.13
CA GLU A 78 -3.56 17.51 -4.43
C GLU A 78 -3.95 17.73 -2.95
N GLU A 79 -5.20 18.10 -2.70
CA GLU A 79 -5.71 18.27 -1.33
C GLU A 79 -5.70 16.97 -0.52
N THR A 80 -5.96 15.84 -1.16
CA THR A 80 -6.23 14.57 -0.46
C THR A 80 -5.02 13.62 -0.41
N TYR A 81 -4.20 13.59 -1.46
CA TYR A 81 -3.20 12.52 -1.68
C TYR A 81 -1.77 13.03 -1.90
N LEU A 82 -1.54 14.35 -1.92
CA LEU A 82 -0.21 14.90 -2.17
C LEU A 82 0.79 14.56 -1.06
N HIS A 83 0.31 14.44 0.17
CA HIS A 83 1.11 14.21 1.35
C HIS A 83 0.56 13.05 2.17
N ASP A 84 1.46 12.22 2.65
CA ASP A 84 1.21 11.21 3.67
C ASP A 84 2.39 11.17 4.66
N ASP A 85 2.30 10.30 5.66
CA ASP A 85 3.28 10.14 6.74
C ASP A 85 4.35 9.08 6.42
N LYS A 86 4.75 8.89 5.14
CA LYS A 86 5.77 7.90 4.74
C LYS A 86 7.04 7.93 5.58
N ASP A 87 7.62 9.10 5.81
CA ASP A 87 8.87 9.22 6.56
C ASP A 87 8.68 8.84 8.04
N GLU A 88 7.51 9.14 8.61
CA GLU A 88 7.14 8.70 9.95
C GLU A 88 6.92 7.19 10.01
N LEU A 89 6.27 6.62 9.00
CA LEU A 89 6.07 5.18 8.87
C LEU A 89 7.40 4.42 8.82
N LEU A 90 8.38 4.92 8.06
CA LEU A 90 9.71 4.33 7.99
C LEU A 90 10.43 4.36 9.34
N ARG A 91 10.42 5.51 10.02
CA ARG A 91 10.99 5.64 11.38
C ARG A 91 10.29 4.71 12.37
N PHE A 92 8.96 4.66 12.34
CA PHE A 92 8.17 3.75 13.16
C PHE A 92 8.57 2.29 12.91
N GLY A 93 8.78 1.89 11.65
CA GLY A 93 9.22 0.56 11.28
C GLY A 93 10.58 0.19 11.89
N GLU A 94 11.56 1.10 11.80
CA GLU A 94 12.88 0.92 12.39
C GLU A 94 12.83 0.78 13.91
N GLU A 95 12.11 1.68 14.59
CA GLU A 95 11.98 1.69 16.05
C GLU A 95 11.24 0.46 16.60
N SER A 96 10.16 0.06 15.92
CA SER A 96 9.34 -1.10 16.31
C SER A 96 9.87 -2.43 15.79
N LYS A 97 10.95 -2.42 15.00
CA LYS A 97 11.49 -3.58 14.27
C LYS A 97 10.43 -4.26 13.38
N MET A 98 9.46 -3.49 12.92
CA MET A 98 8.45 -3.94 11.97
C MET A 98 9.06 -3.95 10.57
N PRO A 99 9.04 -5.08 9.84
CA PRO A 99 9.57 -5.09 8.49
C PRO A 99 8.66 -4.26 7.56
N ILE A 100 9.28 -3.34 6.83
CA ILE A 100 8.63 -2.51 5.82
C ILE A 100 9.37 -2.69 4.50
N VAL A 101 8.63 -3.01 3.44
CA VAL A 101 9.13 -3.07 2.06
C VAL A 101 8.50 -1.94 1.27
N VAL A 102 9.32 -1.00 0.83
CA VAL A 102 8.91 0.08 -0.07
C VAL A 102 8.99 -0.41 -1.52
N VAL A 103 7.90 -0.25 -2.26
CA VAL A 103 7.77 -0.66 -3.65
C VAL A 103 7.57 0.58 -4.51
N ASN A 104 8.62 1.00 -5.22
CA ASN A 104 8.48 2.08 -6.18
C ASN A 104 7.74 1.58 -7.43
N THR A 105 6.66 2.29 -7.79
CA THR A 105 5.78 1.96 -8.91
C THR A 105 5.71 3.07 -9.97
N ASP A 106 6.65 4.02 -9.96
CA ASP A 106 6.72 5.07 -10.98
C ASP A 106 7.04 4.51 -12.37
N TYR A 107 7.74 3.37 -12.43
CA TYR A 107 8.10 2.72 -13.68
C TYR A 107 6.98 1.84 -14.21
N GLU A 108 6.76 1.91 -15.52
CA GLU A 108 5.81 1.04 -16.22
C GLU A 108 6.37 -0.40 -16.38
N GLY A 109 5.45 -1.36 -16.52
CA GLY A 109 5.79 -2.78 -16.63
C GLY A 109 5.97 -3.48 -15.26
N THR A 110 6.45 -4.71 -15.27
CA THR A 110 6.57 -5.55 -14.06
C THR A 110 7.96 -6.13 -13.83
N ALA A 111 8.91 -5.93 -14.76
CA ALA A 111 10.24 -6.52 -14.70
C ALA A 111 11.02 -6.09 -13.45
N HIS A 112 10.86 -4.84 -13.01
CA HIS A 112 11.50 -4.30 -11.81
C HIS A 112 10.96 -4.87 -10.50
N TYR A 113 9.78 -5.50 -10.51
CA TYR A 113 9.21 -6.07 -9.29
C TYR A 113 9.84 -7.41 -8.89
N LYS A 114 10.60 -8.08 -9.76
CA LYS A 114 11.15 -9.42 -9.46
C LYS A 114 11.91 -9.46 -8.14
N GLY A 115 12.90 -8.57 -7.96
CA GLY A 115 13.69 -8.53 -6.72
C GLY A 115 12.88 -8.11 -5.50
N ILE A 116 11.84 -7.30 -5.67
CA ILE A 116 10.94 -6.88 -4.58
C ILE A 116 10.05 -8.05 -4.15
N ILE A 117 9.48 -8.78 -5.10
CA ILE A 117 8.66 -9.97 -4.83
C ILE A 117 9.51 -11.03 -4.11
N GLU A 118 10.76 -11.22 -4.50
CA GLU A 118 11.69 -12.11 -3.81
C GLU A 118 11.92 -11.68 -2.35
N LYS A 119 12.12 -10.37 -2.09
CA LYS A 119 12.24 -9.82 -0.73
C LYS A 119 10.97 -10.06 0.11
N ILE A 120 9.79 -9.76 -0.44
CA ILE A 120 8.50 -9.97 0.23
C ILE A 120 8.32 -11.45 0.54
N THR A 121 8.58 -12.33 -0.43
CA THR A 121 8.44 -13.79 -0.26
C THR A 121 9.38 -14.32 0.81
N LYS A 122 10.62 -13.81 0.88
CA LYS A 122 11.57 -14.17 1.94
C LYS A 122 11.06 -13.71 3.30
N ALA A 123 10.67 -12.45 3.44
CA ALA A 123 10.15 -11.91 4.70
C ALA A 123 8.91 -12.68 5.19
N VAL A 124 8.00 -13.05 4.29
CA VAL A 124 6.82 -13.84 4.63
C VAL A 124 7.16 -15.25 5.12
N ARG A 125 8.25 -15.87 4.62
CA ARG A 125 8.70 -17.20 5.07
C ARG A 125 9.35 -17.20 6.45
N ASP A 126 9.81 -16.05 6.92
CA ASP A 126 10.50 -15.90 8.20
C ASP A 126 9.51 -15.69 9.37
N PHE A 127 8.19 -15.60 9.12
CA PHE A 127 7.11 -15.58 10.12
C PHE A 127 6.54 -16.98 10.43
#